data_AF-A0A949L3P4-F1
#
_entry.id   AF-A0A949L3P4-F1
#
_cell.length_a   1.000
_cell.length_b   1.000
_cell.length_c   1.000
_cell.angle_alpha   90.00
_cell.angle_beta   90.00
_cell.angle_gamma   90.00
#
_symmetry.space_group_name_H-M   'P 1'
#
loop_
_entity.id
_entity.type
_entity.pdbx_description
1 polymer ?
#
loop_
_entity_poly.entity_id
_entity_poly.type
_entity_poly.pdbx_seq_one_letter_code
_entity_poly.pdbx_strand_id
1 'polypeptide(L)'
;MIRSLSNSTELYLNIYGNTKADIKSGSNIHLYSYSTSGMSDFQLKKLDNGNYIIMYDDLNSLVLTGDGTAKGANVILKTYTGSNLQQWKLLEVE
;
A
#
# COMPACT_ATOMS: atom_id res chain seq x y z
N MET A 1 -0.19 6.69 -8.72
CA MET A 1 -0.22 5.21 -8.64
C MET A 1 1.18 4.66 -8.48
N ILE A 2 1.37 3.61 -7.67
CA ILE A 2 2.65 2.92 -7.48
C ILE A 2 2.69 1.71 -8.44
N ARG A 3 3.60 1.74 -9.42
CA ARG A 3 3.75 0.69 -10.46
C ARG A 3 4.85 -0.30 -10.07
N SER A 4 4.65 -1.58 -10.42
CA SER A 4 5.70 -2.60 -10.37
C SER A 4 6.79 -2.37 -11.43
N LEU A 5 7.98 -2.93 -11.20
CA LEU A 5 9.10 -2.88 -12.15
C LEU A 5 9.21 -4.17 -13.01
N SER A 6 8.11 -4.90 -13.23
CA SER A 6 8.14 -6.18 -13.94
C SER A 6 8.20 -6.01 -15.47
N ASN A 7 8.89 -6.92 -16.18
CA ASN A 7 9.15 -6.83 -17.62
C ASN A 7 8.03 -7.36 -18.54
N SER A 8 6.92 -7.88 -18.00
CA SER A 8 5.92 -8.58 -18.83
C SER A 8 4.49 -8.05 -18.72
N THR A 9 4.14 -7.27 -17.70
CA THR A 9 2.83 -6.60 -17.57
C THR A 9 2.93 -5.37 -16.65
N GLU A 10 2.28 -4.27 -17.02
CA GLU A 10 2.16 -3.10 -16.14
C GLU A 10 1.17 -3.41 -15.00
N LEU A 11 1.71 -3.89 -13.88
CA LEU A 11 0.95 -4.09 -12.66
C LEU A 11 1.15 -2.92 -11.70
N TYR A 12 0.09 -2.62 -10.95
CA TYR A 12 0.07 -1.53 -9.98
C TYR A 12 -0.31 -2.07 -8.61
N LEU A 13 0.16 -1.39 -7.57
CA LEU A 13 -0.30 -1.61 -6.21
C LEU A 13 -1.82 -1.37 -6.15
N ASN A 14 -2.56 -2.35 -5.65
CA ASN A 14 -4.01 -2.37 -5.67
C ASN A 14 -4.58 -2.99 -4.39
N ILE A 15 -5.82 -2.64 -4.06
CA ILE A 15 -6.63 -3.31 -3.04
C ILE A 15 -7.88 -3.87 -3.72
N TYR A 16 -8.12 -5.17 -3.54
CA TYR A 16 -9.34 -5.78 -4.06
C TYR A 16 -10.58 -5.20 -3.37
N GLY A 17 -11.44 -4.54 -4.15
CA GLY A 17 -12.74 -4.00 -3.73
C GLY A 17 -13.49 -3.48 -4.94
N ASN A 18 -14.80 -3.71 -5.01
CA ASN A 18 -15.61 -3.19 -6.11
C ASN A 18 -15.96 -1.71 -5.89
N THR A 19 -15.88 -1.23 -4.64
CA THR A 19 -16.15 0.14 -4.21
C THR A 19 -15.24 0.58 -3.04
N LYS A 20 -15.15 1.90 -2.76
CA LYS A 20 -14.45 2.42 -1.56
C LYS A 20 -14.94 1.78 -0.26
N ALA A 21 -16.24 1.46 -0.19
CA ALA A 21 -16.87 0.92 1.00
C ALA A 21 -16.44 -0.52 1.32
N ASP A 22 -15.95 -1.26 0.31
CA ASP A 22 -15.44 -2.63 0.51
C ASP A 22 -14.04 -2.63 1.14
N ILE A 23 -13.35 -1.48 1.12
CA ILE A 23 -11.97 -1.35 1.54
C ILE A 23 -11.92 -0.99 3.02
N LYS A 24 -11.33 -1.87 3.82
CA LYS A 24 -11.32 -1.80 5.28
C LYS A 24 -10.01 -2.32 5.86
N SER A 25 -9.83 -2.14 7.17
CA SER A 25 -8.73 -2.79 7.89
C SER A 25 -8.78 -4.31 7.68
N GLY A 26 -7.64 -4.91 7.37
CA GLY A 26 -7.50 -6.32 6.99
C GLY A 26 -7.59 -6.58 5.48
N SER A 27 -7.99 -5.61 4.65
CA SER A 27 -7.97 -5.78 3.19
C SER A 27 -6.54 -6.03 2.69
N ASN A 28 -6.40 -6.99 1.77
CA ASN A 28 -5.09 -7.39 1.27
C ASN A 28 -4.58 -6.46 0.17
N ILE A 29 -3.25 -6.30 0.12
CA ILE A 29 -2.56 -5.52 -0.92
C ILE A 29 -2.04 -6.47 -2.01
N HIS A 30 -2.47 -6.27 -3.25
CA HIS A 30 -2.08 -7.09 -4.38
C HIS A 30 -1.46 -6.25 -5.50
N LEU A 31 -0.84 -6.93 -6.47
CA LEU A 31 -0.49 -6.36 -7.76
C LEU A 31 -1.53 -6.77 -8.79
N TYR A 32 -2.09 -5.81 -9.52
CA TYR A 32 -3.08 -6.10 -10.54
C TYR A 32 -2.93 -5.19 -11.76
N SER A 33 -3.44 -5.64 -12.91
CA SER A 33 -3.50 -4.84 -14.13
C SER A 33 -4.36 -3.60 -13.86
N TYR A 34 -3.93 -2.45 -14.37
CA TYR A 34 -4.66 -1.21 -14.18
C TYR A 34 -6.11 -1.32 -14.66
N SER A 35 -7.05 -0.97 -13.79
CA SER A 35 -8.41 -0.60 -14.20
C SER A 35 -8.73 0.78 -13.63
N THR A 36 -9.40 1.61 -14.43
CA THR A 36 -9.90 2.92 -14.00
C THR A 36 -11.02 2.82 -12.95
N SER A 37 -11.51 1.61 -12.68
CA SER A 37 -12.60 1.31 -11.74
C SER A 37 -12.12 0.88 -10.34
N GLY A 38 -10.83 0.58 -10.14
CA GLY A 38 -10.29 -0.05 -8.93
C GLY A 38 -9.21 0.77 -8.22
N MET A 39 -9.59 1.97 -7.78
CA MET A 39 -9.11 2.70 -6.59
C MET A 39 -7.63 2.51 -6.20
N SER A 40 -6.78 3.31 -6.82
CA SER A 40 -5.32 3.30 -6.66
C SER A 40 -4.79 4.62 -6.07
N ASP A 41 -5.49 5.16 -5.07
CA ASP A 41 -5.14 6.43 -4.42
C ASP A 41 -4.21 6.20 -3.23
N PHE A 42 -3.04 5.64 -3.54
CA PHE A 42 -1.96 5.56 -2.57
C PHE A 42 -1.18 6.86 -2.54
N GLN A 43 -1.07 7.43 -1.35
CA GLN A 43 -0.27 8.63 -1.09
C GLN A 43 0.93 8.28 -0.21
N LEU A 44 2.06 8.91 -0.51
CA LEU A 44 3.27 8.83 0.30
C LEU A 44 3.33 10.04 1.22
N LYS A 45 3.37 9.79 2.53
CA LYS A 45 3.67 10.83 3.52
C LYS A 45 4.99 10.53 4.20
N LYS A 46 5.93 11.47 4.06
CA LYS A 46 7.23 11.41 4.73
C LYS A 46 7.06 11.69 6.23
N LEU A 47 7.77 10.92 7.04
CA LEU A 47 7.89 11.10 8.49
C LEU A 47 9.19 11.83 8.83
N ASP A 48 9.24 12.43 10.01
CA ASP A 48 10.41 13.20 10.49
C ASP A 48 11.69 12.34 10.58
N ASN A 49 11.54 11.03 10.80
CA ASN A 49 12.65 10.07 10.84
C ASN A 49 13.17 9.63 9.45
N GLY A 50 12.62 10.20 8.38
CA GLY A 50 13.00 9.90 6.99
C GLY A 50 12.30 8.69 6.37
N ASN A 51 11.54 7.91 7.14
CA ASN A 51 10.67 6.85 6.60
C ASN A 51 9.40 7.45 5.97
N TYR A 52 8.64 6.61 5.28
CA TYR A 52 7.36 6.96 4.68
C TYR A 52 6.24 6.09 5.24
N ILE A 53 5.04 6.64 5.28
CA ILE A 53 3.80 5.85 5.33
C ILE A 53 3.15 5.87 3.94
N ILE A 54 2.56 4.73 3.55
CA ILE A 54 1.79 4.60 2.31
C ILE A 54 0.32 4.55 2.72
N MET A 55 -0.37 5.66 2.53
CA MET A 55 -1.75 5.86 2.96
C MET A 55 -2.70 5.47 1.83
N TYR A 56 -3.80 4.82 2.19
CA TYR A 56 -4.91 4.60 1.29
C TYR A 56 -6.02 5.60 1.61
N ASP A 57 -6.19 6.60 0.75
CA ASP A 57 -7.18 7.70 0.80
C ASP A 57 -7.14 8.55 2.10
N ASP A 58 -7.14 9.88 1.97
CA ASP A 58 -6.93 10.85 3.07
C ASP A 58 -8.01 10.78 4.18
N LEU A 59 -9.12 10.06 3.95
CA LEU A 59 -10.30 10.05 4.81
C LEU A 59 -10.38 8.90 5.84
N ASN A 60 -9.64 7.79 5.65
CA ASN A 60 -9.88 6.56 6.43
C ASN A 60 -8.73 6.15 7.38
N SER A 61 -7.63 6.92 7.43
CA SER A 61 -6.44 6.60 8.27
C SER A 61 -5.88 5.18 8.07
N LEU A 62 -6.14 4.55 6.92
CA LEU A 62 -5.63 3.21 6.61
C LEU A 62 -4.30 3.31 5.89
N VAL A 63 -3.34 2.49 6.31
CA VAL A 63 -1.99 2.47 5.77
C VAL A 63 -1.55 1.05 5.46
N LEU A 64 -0.63 0.91 4.50
CA LEU A 64 0.08 -0.34 4.28
C LEU A 64 0.84 -0.74 5.55
N THR A 65 0.56 -1.95 5.99
CA THR A 65 1.12 -2.55 7.20
C THR A 65 1.65 -3.93 6.85
N GLY A 66 2.92 -4.19 7.15
CA GLY A 66 3.44 -5.56 7.12
C GLY A 66 2.75 -6.40 8.19
N ASP A 67 2.27 -7.59 7.84
CA ASP A 67 1.66 -8.52 8.79
C ASP A 67 2.72 -9.36 9.56
N GLY A 68 3.98 -8.95 9.45
CA GLY A 68 5.13 -9.54 10.12
C GLY A 68 6.44 -8.94 9.58
N THR A 69 7.57 -9.37 10.15
CA THR A 69 8.92 -8.94 9.74
C THR A 69 9.69 -10.02 8.98
N ALA A 70 9.16 -11.23 8.91
CA ALA A 70 9.79 -12.33 8.18
C ALA A 70 9.77 -12.08 6.67
N LYS A 71 10.75 -12.62 5.95
CA LYS A 71 10.75 -12.60 4.48
C LYS A 71 9.48 -13.28 3.96
N GLY A 72 8.79 -12.62 3.03
CA GLY A 72 7.51 -13.10 2.48
C GLY A 72 6.31 -12.80 3.37
N ALA A 73 6.48 -12.06 4.48
CA ALA A 73 5.36 -11.52 5.23
C ALA A 73 4.45 -10.69 4.30
N ASN A 74 3.16 -10.90 4.45
CA ASN A 74 2.16 -10.25 3.63
C ASN A 74 2.04 -8.75 3.99
N VAL A 75 1.45 -7.97 3.09
CA VAL A 75 1.15 -6.55 3.32
C VAL A 75 -0.35 -6.34 3.23
N ILE A 76 -0.93 -5.73 4.27
CA ILE A 76 -2.38 -5.50 4.40
C ILE A 76 -2.65 -4.05 4.80
N LEU A 77 -3.88 -3.59 4.64
CA LEU A 77 -4.32 -2.33 5.24
C LEU A 77 -4.60 -2.52 6.73
N LYS A 78 -4.10 -1.61 7.57
CA LYS A 78 -4.56 -1.42 8.95
C LYS A 78 -4.67 0.06 9.27
N THR A 79 -5.45 0.39 10.30
CA THR A 79 -5.47 1.72 10.89
C THR A 79 -4.06 2.14 11.29
N TYR A 80 -3.69 3.37 10.99
CA TYR A 80 -2.39 3.93 11.37
C TYR A 80 -2.26 4.01 12.89
N THR A 81 -1.17 3.46 13.40
CA THR A 81 -0.81 3.41 14.83
C THR A 81 0.58 3.97 15.12
N GLY A 82 1.36 4.30 14.07
CA GLY A 82 2.77 4.69 14.20
C GLY A 82 3.75 3.52 14.34
N SER A 83 3.26 2.28 14.32
CA SER A 83 4.09 1.07 14.42
C SER A 83 5.17 1.03 13.34
N ASN A 84 6.32 0.43 13.65
CA ASN A 84 7.40 0.20 12.69
C ASN A 84 6.97 -0.68 11.50
N LEU A 85 5.93 -1.52 11.67
CA LEU A 85 5.35 -2.32 10.59
C LEU A 85 4.62 -1.47 9.53
N GLN A 86 4.41 -0.19 9.80
CA GLN A 86 3.69 0.76 8.94
C GLN A 86 4.63 1.79 8.30
N GLN A 87 5.93 1.68 8.58
CA GLN A 87 6.94 2.62 8.11
C GLN A 87 7.83 1.95 7.06
N TRP A 88 7.95 2.60 5.92
CA TRP A 88 8.60 2.07 4.73
C TRP A 88 9.82 2.94 4.39
N LYS A 89 10.95 2.30 4.10
CA LYS A 89 12.08 2.94 3.45
C LYS A 89 11.91 2.76 1.94
N LEU A 90 11.99 3.86 1.20
CA LEU A 90 12.04 3.82 -0.25
C LEU A 90 13.50 3.77 -0.67
N LEU A 91 13.84 2.79 -1.50
CA LEU A 91 15.17 2.63 -2.09
C LEU A 91 15.07 2.93 -3.58
N GLU A 92 16.08 3.60 -4.10
CA GLU A 92 16.24 3.72 -5.55
C GLU A 92 16.57 2.34 -6.14
N VAL A 93 16.06 2.10 -7.34
CA VAL A 93 16.22 0.84 -8.06
C VAL A 93 16.90 1.21 -9.38
N GLU A 94 18.04 0.57 -9.64
CA GLU A 94 18.86 0.75 -10.86
C GLU A 94 18.21 0.14 -12.10
#